data_AF-A0A453HZK5-F1
#
_entry.id   AF-A0A453HZK5-F1
#
_cell.length_a   1.000
_cell.length_b   1.000
_cell.length_c   1.000
_cell.angle_alpha   90.00
_cell.angle_beta   90.00
_cell.angle_gamma   90.00
#
_symmetry.space_group_name_H-M   'P 1'
#
loop_
_entity.id
_entity.type
_entity.pdbx_description
1 polymer ?
#
loop_
_entity_poly.entity_id
_entity_poly.type
_entity_poly.pdbx_seq_one_letter_code
_entity_poly.pdbx_strand_id
1 'polypeptide(L)'
;EEEEQLFSAPKEESRVSEAARKVVQLEEERLILQKGPLTKKLAEIMRKYNLKSIGCDVERCLSMCVEERLRGFISNTIRLSKQVQFAGLWSH
;
A
#
# COMPACT_ATOMS: atom_id res chain seq x y z
N GLU A 1 -13.06 35.14 -42.63
CA GLU A 1 -13.76 34.37 -41.58
C GLU A 1 -12.88 33.16 -41.30
N GLU A 2 -11.93 33.40 -40.41
CA GLU A 2 -11.07 32.38 -39.81
C GLU A 2 -11.78 31.85 -38.55
N GLU A 3 -11.37 30.68 -38.04
CA GLU A 3 -11.92 29.95 -36.88
C GLU A 3 -13.00 28.91 -37.22
N GLU A 4 -12.61 27.66 -37.52
CA GLU A 4 -13.41 26.46 -37.11
C GLU A 4 -12.74 25.07 -37.32
N GLN A 5 -11.40 24.97 -37.44
CA GLN A 5 -10.73 23.64 -37.51
C GLN A 5 -9.53 23.50 -36.57
N LEU A 6 -9.60 24.13 -35.40
CA LEU A 6 -8.60 24.01 -34.33
C LEU A 6 -9.11 23.22 -33.11
N PHE A 7 -9.82 22.09 -33.30
CA PHE A 7 -10.18 21.22 -32.17
C PHE A 7 -10.17 19.71 -32.47
N SER A 8 -9.23 19.25 -33.28
CA SER A 8 -8.82 17.84 -33.24
C SER A 8 -7.41 17.73 -32.69
N ALA A 9 -7.24 18.19 -31.44
CA ALA A 9 -6.24 17.57 -30.59
C ALA A 9 -6.65 16.09 -30.44
N PRO A 10 -5.72 15.12 -30.57
CA PRO A 10 -6.00 13.78 -30.09
C PRO A 10 -6.51 13.96 -28.66
N LYS A 11 -7.68 13.38 -28.34
CA LYS A 11 -8.09 13.23 -26.95
C LYS A 11 -6.99 12.41 -26.31
N GLU A 12 -6.00 13.09 -25.73
CA GLU A 12 -5.01 12.53 -24.84
C GLU A 12 -5.72 12.26 -23.51
N GLU A 13 -6.78 11.46 -23.61
CA GLU A 13 -7.37 10.77 -22.50
C GLU A 13 -6.32 9.73 -22.12
N SER A 14 -5.37 10.18 -21.30
CA SER A 14 -4.51 9.39 -20.42
C SER A 14 -4.44 7.91 -20.83
N ARG A 15 -3.34 7.52 -21.51
CA ARG A 15 -3.04 6.15 -21.99
C ARG A 15 -2.97 5.07 -20.89
N VAL A 16 -3.62 5.28 -19.75
CA VAL A 16 -3.84 4.26 -18.73
C VAL A 16 -5.01 3.40 -19.20
N SER A 17 -4.69 2.23 -19.76
CA SER A 17 -5.65 1.19 -20.10
C SER A 17 -6.58 0.90 -18.92
N GLU A 18 -7.85 0.60 -19.19
CA GLU A 18 -8.83 0.16 -18.18
C GLU A 18 -8.29 -1.01 -17.35
N ALA A 19 -7.48 -1.88 -17.95
CA ALA A 19 -6.80 -2.97 -17.24
C ALA A 19 -5.81 -2.44 -16.19
N ALA A 20 -5.03 -1.41 -16.51
CA ALA A 20 -4.10 -0.80 -15.56
C ALA A 20 -4.84 -0.12 -14.40
N ARG A 21 -5.98 0.53 -14.67
CA ARG A 21 -6.83 1.12 -13.62
C ARG A 21 -7.36 0.04 -12.67
N LYS A 22 -7.81 -1.11 -13.19
CA LYS A 22 -8.32 -2.23 -12.38
C LYS A 22 -7.23 -2.88 -11.53
N VAL A 23 -6.02 -3.02 -12.05
CA VAL A 23 -4.88 -3.57 -11.28
C VAL A 23 -4.56 -2.67 -10.09
N VAL A 24 -4.48 -1.36 -10.28
CA VAL A 24 -4.24 -0.40 -9.18
C VAL A 24 -5.31 -0.52 -8.11
N GLN A 25 -6.60 -0.56 -8.50
CA GLN A 25 -7.70 -0.73 -7.53
C GLN A 25 -7.60 -2.04 -6.75
N LEU A 26 -7.29 -3.15 -7.42
CA LEU A 26 -7.11 -4.45 -6.78
C LEU A 26 -5.93 -4.46 -5.81
N GLU A 27 -4.82 -3.79 -6.14
CA GLU A 27 -3.68 -3.64 -5.23
C GLU A 27 -4.03 -2.75 -4.04
N GLU A 28 -4.76 -1.65 -4.24
CA GLU A 28 -5.25 -0.77 -3.16
C GLU A 28 -6.25 -1.47 -2.22
N GLU A 29 -6.95 -2.50 -2.69
CA GLU A 29 -7.85 -3.34 -1.88
C GLU A 29 -7.13 -4.49 -1.18
N ARG A 30 -5.91 -4.83 -1.61
CA ARG A 30 -5.16 -5.98 -1.10
C ARG A 30 -4.36 -5.60 0.14
N LEU A 31 -5.01 -5.68 1.29
CA LEU A 31 -4.40 -5.38 2.59
C LEU A 31 -3.46 -6.51 3.05
N ILE A 32 -2.32 -6.15 3.64
CA ILE A 32 -1.42 -7.12 4.31
C ILE A 32 -2.07 -7.74 5.56
N LEU A 33 -2.93 -6.97 6.24
CA LEU A 33 -3.71 -7.45 7.37
C LEU A 33 -5.03 -8.06 6.87
N GLN A 34 -5.41 -9.19 7.44
CA GLN A 34 -6.70 -9.80 7.13
C GLN A 34 -7.85 -8.91 7.62
N LYS A 35 -8.77 -8.58 6.71
CA LYS A 35 -9.89 -7.68 6.97
C LYS A 35 -10.73 -8.11 8.18
N GLY A 36 -11.23 -9.35 8.22
CA GLY A 36 -12.09 -9.84 9.30
C GLY A 36 -11.49 -9.68 10.71
N PRO A 37 -10.28 -10.21 10.97
CA PRO A 37 -9.58 -10.01 12.23
C PRO A 37 -9.29 -8.53 12.56
N LEU A 38 -8.91 -7.72 11.58
CA LEU A 38 -8.63 -6.30 11.76
C LEU A 38 -9.91 -5.53 12.17
N THR A 39 -11.01 -5.71 11.45
CA THR A 39 -12.31 -5.11 11.76
C THR A 39 -12.76 -5.51 13.17
N LYS A 40 -12.62 -6.79 13.55
CA LYS A 40 -12.95 -7.26 14.91
C LYS A 40 -12.14 -6.54 15.98
N LYS A 41 -10.82 -6.41 15.76
CA LYS A 41 -9.93 -5.72 16.71
C LYS A 41 -10.27 -4.24 16.85
N LEU A 42 -10.59 -3.57 15.74
CA LEU A 42 -11.03 -2.19 15.74
C LEU A 42 -12.34 -2.01 16.50
N ALA A 43 -13.32 -2.89 16.29
CA ALA A 43 -14.58 -2.86 17.04
C ALA A 43 -14.36 -3.05 18.55
N GLU A 44 -13.41 -3.89 18.96
CA GLU A 44 -13.02 -4.05 20.36
C GLU A 44 -12.41 -2.79 20.96
N ILE A 45 -11.53 -2.11 20.22
CA ILE A 45 -10.92 -0.84 20.62
C ILE A 45 -12.00 0.24 20.72
N MET A 46 -12.86 0.37 19.72
CA MET A 46 -13.95 1.35 19.71
C MET A 46 -14.84 1.21 20.94
N ARG A 47 -15.25 -0.03 21.26
CA ARG A 47 -16.04 -0.32 22.46
C ARG A 47 -15.31 0.06 23.74
N LYS A 48 -14.01 -0.29 23.84
CA LYS A 48 -13.20 0.00 25.02
C LYS A 48 -13.08 1.50 25.31
N TYR A 49 -13.04 2.32 24.28
CA TYR A 49 -12.86 3.78 24.40
C TYR A 49 -14.12 4.58 24.09
N ASN A 50 -15.30 3.94 24.01
CA ASN A 50 -16.59 4.56 23.70
C ASN A 50 -16.58 5.40 22.40
N LEU A 51 -15.85 4.96 21.39
CA LEU A 51 -15.81 5.60 20.08
C LEU A 51 -17.05 5.22 19.28
N LYS A 52 -17.78 6.22 18.80
CA LYS A 52 -19.03 6.03 18.02
C LYS A 52 -18.76 5.60 16.57
N SER A 53 -17.66 6.08 15.99
CA SER A 53 -17.27 5.80 14.61
C SER A 53 -15.75 5.86 14.46
N ILE A 54 -15.25 5.31 13.36
CA ILE A 54 -13.87 5.44 12.90
C ILE A 54 -13.89 5.89 11.44
N GLY A 55 -12.78 6.46 10.97
CA GLY A 55 -12.62 6.80 9.55
C GLY A 55 -12.71 5.56 8.67
N CYS A 56 -13.19 5.74 7.43
CA CYS A 56 -13.34 4.65 6.46
C CYS A 56 -11.99 4.09 5.98
N ASP A 57 -10.91 4.83 6.18
CA ASP A 57 -9.54 4.53 5.76
C ASP A 57 -8.69 3.91 6.89
N VAL A 58 -9.19 3.83 8.12
CA VAL A 58 -8.41 3.36 9.28
C VAL A 58 -7.85 1.95 9.06
N GLU A 59 -8.64 1.03 8.49
CA GLU A 59 -8.19 -0.33 8.17
C GLU A 59 -7.03 -0.32 7.16
N ARG A 60 -7.14 0.52 6.12
CA ARG A 60 -6.12 0.68 5.08
C ARG A 60 -4.86 1.31 5.65
N CYS A 61 -4.99 2.41 6.39
CA CYS A 61 -3.88 3.11 7.04
C CYS A 61 -3.11 2.19 8.00
N LEU A 62 -3.81 1.40 8.82
CA LEU A 62 -3.15 0.43 9.69
C LEU A 62 -2.40 -0.66 8.92
N SER A 63 -2.99 -1.15 7.83
CA SER A 63 -2.36 -2.15 6.97
C SER A 63 -1.08 -1.62 6.33
N MET A 64 -1.11 -0.40 5.76
CA MET A 64 0.07 0.25 5.19
C MET A 64 1.18 0.46 6.23
N CYS A 65 0.83 0.93 7.44
CA CYS A 65 1.79 1.11 8.53
C CYS A 65 2.49 -0.19 8.93
N VAL A 66 1.76 -1.32 8.94
CA VAL A 66 2.34 -2.64 9.22
C VAL A 66 3.25 -3.10 8.07
N GLU A 67 2.81 -2.91 6.82
CA GLU A 67 3.62 -3.27 5.66
C GLU A 67 4.96 -2.53 5.65
N GLU A 68 4.95 -1.21 5.82
CA GLU A 68 6.18 -0.40 5.82
C GLU A 68 7.12 -0.79 6.96
N ARG A 69 6.56 -1.13 8.12
CA ARG A 69 7.35 -1.65 9.24
C ARG A 69 7.97 -3.01 8.92
N LEU A 70 7.22 -3.92 8.31
CA LEU A 70 7.73 -5.23 7.89
C LEU A 70 8.79 -5.11 6.78
N ARG A 71 8.61 -4.18 5.84
CA ARG A 71 9.60 -3.83 4.82
C ARG A 71 10.93 -3.42 5.45
N GLY A 72 10.87 -2.58 6.48
CA GLY A 72 12.04 -2.19 7.27
C GLY A 72 12.71 -3.38 7.96
N PHE A 73 11.93 -4.26 8.59
CA PHE A 73 12.45 -5.48 9.23
C PHE A 73 13.14 -6.40 8.23
N ILE A 74 12.50 -6.71 7.09
CA ILE A 74 13.06 -7.54 6.03
C ILE A 74 14.36 -6.94 5.51
N SER A 75 14.38 -5.63 5.23
CA SER A 75 15.57 -4.93 4.76
C SER A 75 16.73 -5.03 5.75
N ASN A 76 16.44 -4.84 7.04
CA ASN A 76 17.44 -4.96 8.08
C ASN A 76 17.96 -6.41 8.22
N THR A 77 17.08 -7.40 8.19
CA THR A 77 17.45 -8.82 8.23
C THR A 77 18.36 -9.17 7.05
N ILE A 78 18.01 -8.78 5.83
CA ILE A 78 18.84 -9.02 4.63
C ILE A 78 20.23 -8.39 4.81
N ARG A 79 20.29 -7.15 5.30
CA ARG A 79 21.56 -6.45 5.56
C ARG A 79 22.44 -7.22 6.56
N LEU A 80 21.86 -7.64 7.68
CA LEU A 80 22.58 -8.39 8.71
C LEU A 80 23.03 -9.76 8.20
N SER A 81 22.16 -10.49 7.48
CA SER A 81 22.52 -11.79 6.88
C SER A 81 23.72 -11.69 5.95
N LYS A 82 23.79 -10.64 5.12
CA LYS A 82 24.95 -10.38 4.26
C LYS A 82 26.21 -10.07 5.09
N GLN A 83 26.12 -9.24 6.12
CA GLN A 83 27.27 -8.91 6.98
C GLN A 83 27.85 -10.15 7.69
N VAL A 84 26.98 -11.04 8.20
CA VAL A 84 27.41 -12.29 8.86
C VAL A 84 28.15 -13.21 7.88
N GLN A 85 27.68 -13.31 6.63
CA GLN A 85 28.38 -14.07 5.59
C GLN A 85 29.80 -13.53 5.35
N PHE A 86 29.96 -12.21 5.28
CA PHE A 86 31.29 -11.61 5.09
C PHE A 86 32.21 -11.77 6.30
N ALA A 87 31.69 -11.67 7.54
CA ALA A 87 32.51 -11.89 8.74
C ALA A 87 33.02 -13.34 8.87
N GLY A 88 32.21 -14.32 8.46
CA GLY A 88 32.62 -15.74 8.43
C GLY A 88 33.69 -16.05 7.38
N LEU A 89 33.72 -15.31 6.27
CA LEU A 89 34.74 -15.43 5.21
C LEU A 89 36.12 -14.85 5.59
N TRP A 90 36.18 -13.95 6.59
CA TRP A 90 37.41 -13.31 7.06
C TRP A 90 37.97 -13.94 8.35
N SER A 91 37.33 -14.99 8.86
CA SER A 91 37.74 -15.69 10.09
C SER A 91 38.58 -16.95 9.82
N HIS A 92 39.13 -17.09 8.61
CA HIS A 92 39.90 -18.27 8.20
C HIS A 92 41.24 -17.89 7.56
#